data_AF-A0A968D3L8-F1
#
_entry.id   AF-A0A968D3L8-F1
#
_cell.length_a   1.000
_cell.length_b   1.000
_cell.length_c   1.000
_cell.angle_alpha   90.00
_cell.angle_beta   90.00
_cell.angle_gamma   90.00
#
_symmetry.space_group_name_H-M   'P 1'
#
loop_
_entity.id
_entity.type
_entity.pdbx_description
1 polymer ?
#
loop_
_entity_poly.entity_id
_entity_poly.type
_entity_poly.pdbx_seq_one_letter_code
_entity_poly.pdbx_strand_id
1 'polypeptide(L)'
;MEEKEQSIVWMRAMVRYGKVIILFFILLQIIFESLKHRTAYIILSYIFAIIMTLYAASSFGLLVVEMRKPKFKWNLSTTYLTYGILLPGFYLAPSNMGKASGFAHINPSSSKLPIVLLKDSKEKYRLLQHNAVNDTYYIFEPEKTQDYPRIHLVDKSQIKSIKKKKTGT
;
A
#
# COMPACT_ATOMS: atom_id res chain seq x y z
N MET A 1 16.49 33.56 -0.30
CA MET A 1 15.12 33.95 0.14
C MET A 1 14.07 33.42 -0.84
N GLU A 2 14.38 33.47 -2.14
CA GLU A 2 13.54 33.00 -3.26
C GLU A 2 13.11 31.52 -3.18
N GLU A 3 13.99 30.58 -2.80
CA GLU A 3 13.63 29.15 -2.73
C GLU A 3 12.51 28.85 -1.73
N LYS A 4 12.49 29.55 -0.58
CA LYS A 4 11.45 29.36 0.44
C LYS A 4 10.09 29.85 -0.06
N GLU A 5 10.05 30.97 -0.76
CA GLU A 5 8.80 31.49 -1.31
C GLU A 5 8.25 30.59 -2.42
N GLN A 6 9.13 30.10 -3.30
CA GLN A 6 8.75 29.19 -4.37
C GLN A 6 8.19 27.87 -3.81
N SER A 7 8.78 27.32 -2.74
CA SER A 7 8.26 26.12 -2.08
C SER A 7 6.84 26.31 -1.53
N ILE A 8 6.53 27.47 -0.96
CA ILE A 8 5.20 27.78 -0.40
C ILE A 8 4.16 27.93 -1.52
N VAL A 9 4.54 28.47 -2.67
CA VAL A 9 3.67 28.57 -3.85
C VAL A 9 3.30 27.17 -4.35
N TRP A 10 4.28 26.28 -4.48
CA TRP A 10 4.05 24.88 -4.88
C TRP A 10 3.16 24.14 -3.90
N MET A 11 3.40 24.28 -2.59
CA MET A 11 2.56 23.65 -1.57
C MET A 11 1.10 24.14 -1.66
N ARG A 12 0.88 25.45 -1.87
CA ARG A 12 -0.47 26.01 -2.03
C ARG A 12 -1.16 25.49 -3.28
N ALA A 13 -0.45 25.41 -4.41
CA ALA A 13 -0.98 24.82 -5.62
C ALA A 13 -1.37 23.35 -5.39
N MET A 14 -0.49 22.56 -4.76
CA MET A 14 -0.73 21.15 -4.46
C MET A 14 -1.96 20.95 -3.58
N VAL A 15 -2.15 21.77 -2.53
CA VAL A 15 -3.34 21.64 -1.67
C VAL A 15 -4.62 22.09 -2.36
N ARG A 16 -4.55 23.13 -3.21
CA ARG A 16 -5.71 23.65 -3.93
C ARG A 16 -6.21 22.69 -5.00
N TYR A 17 -5.31 22.18 -5.84
CA TYR A 17 -5.67 21.30 -6.96
C TYR A 17 -5.63 19.82 -6.59
N GLY A 18 -4.88 19.44 -5.55
CA GLY A 18 -4.70 18.06 -5.13
C GLY A 18 -5.99 17.35 -4.77
N LYS A 19 -7.00 18.06 -4.24
CA LYS A 19 -8.32 17.47 -3.94
C LYS A 19 -9.00 16.92 -5.19
N VAL A 20 -8.96 17.68 -6.29
CA VAL A 20 -9.56 17.29 -7.58
C VAL A 20 -8.77 16.14 -8.19
N ILE A 21 -7.44 16.20 -8.11
CA ILE A 21 -6.56 15.13 -8.59
C ILE A 21 -6.85 13.84 -7.80
N ILE A 22 -6.90 13.89 -6.48
CA ILE A 22 -7.18 12.74 -5.62
C ILE A 22 -8.54 12.12 -5.98
N LEU A 23 -9.58 12.93 -6.12
CA LEU A 23 -10.91 12.46 -6.52
C LEU A 23 -10.87 11.73 -7.88
N PHE A 24 -10.18 12.32 -8.86
CA PHE A 24 -10.01 11.73 -10.18
C PHE A 24 -9.31 10.37 -10.13
N PHE A 25 -8.24 10.24 -9.33
CA PHE A 25 -7.55 8.97 -9.16
C PHE A 25 -8.39 7.91 -8.46
N ILE A 26 -9.20 8.28 -7.46
CA ILE A 26 -10.14 7.36 -6.80
C ILE A 26 -11.14 6.81 -7.82
N LEU A 27 -11.73 7.68 -8.64
CA LEU A 27 -12.66 7.27 -9.69
C LEU A 27 -12.00 6.34 -10.71
N LEU A 28 -10.79 6.65 -11.16
CA LEU A 28 -10.03 5.78 -12.06
C LEU A 28 -9.72 4.42 -11.44
N GLN A 29 -9.36 4.36 -10.15
CA GLN A 29 -9.14 3.08 -9.47
C GLN A 29 -10.40 2.22 -9.47
N ILE A 30 -11.57 2.80 -9.14
CA ILE A 30 -12.85 2.10 -9.17
C ILE A 30 -13.16 1.56 -10.57
N ILE A 31 -12.89 2.35 -11.62
CA ILE A 31 -13.10 1.94 -13.01
C ILE A 31 -12.18 0.78 -13.40
N PHE A 32 -10.87 0.88 -13.14
CA PHE A 32 -9.93 -0.18 -13.49
C PHE A 32 -10.14 -1.47 -12.69
N GLU A 33 -10.54 -1.34 -11.43
CA GLU A 33 -10.95 -2.47 -10.60
C GLU A 33 -12.17 -3.18 -11.20
N SER A 34 -13.20 -2.41 -11.59
CA SER A 34 -14.43 -2.93 -12.21
C SER A 34 -14.17 -3.62 -13.55
N LEU A 35 -13.27 -3.07 -14.37
CA LEU A 35 -12.88 -3.64 -15.67
C LEU A 35 -11.88 -4.81 -15.55
N LYS A 36 -11.52 -5.22 -14.33
CA LYS A 36 -10.53 -6.28 -14.05
C LYS A 36 -9.16 -6.04 -14.71
N HIS A 37 -8.81 -4.79 -15.03
CA HIS A 37 -7.50 -4.40 -15.55
C HIS A 37 -6.47 -4.30 -14.43
N ARG A 38 -6.07 -5.47 -13.90
CA ARG A 38 -5.25 -5.60 -12.69
C ARG A 38 -3.92 -4.86 -12.76
N THR A 39 -3.17 -5.00 -13.85
CA THR A 39 -1.86 -4.34 -13.97
C THR A 39 -1.97 -2.82 -13.93
N ALA A 40 -2.96 -2.26 -14.63
CA ALA A 40 -3.23 -0.82 -14.63
C ALA A 40 -3.67 -0.33 -13.24
N TYR A 41 -4.55 -1.09 -12.57
CA TYR A 41 -4.98 -0.81 -11.20
C TYR A 41 -3.81 -0.77 -10.22
N ILE A 42 -2.87 -1.73 -10.31
CA ILE A 42 -1.69 -1.78 -9.45
C ILE A 42 -0.81 -0.56 -9.68
N ILE A 43 -0.46 -0.26 -10.93
CA ILE A 43 0.38 0.89 -11.28
C ILE A 43 -0.28 2.19 -10.79
N LEU A 44 -1.58 2.33 -11.02
CA LEU A 44 -2.35 3.50 -10.60
C LEU A 44 -2.38 3.63 -9.06
N SER A 45 -2.44 2.51 -8.33
CA SER A 45 -2.38 2.50 -6.86
C SER A 45 -1.04 3.01 -6.34
N TYR A 46 0.08 2.64 -6.98
CA TYR A 46 1.40 3.17 -6.63
C TYR A 46 1.49 4.68 -6.90
N ILE A 47 1.04 5.14 -8.06
CA ILE A 47 1.05 6.57 -8.41
C ILE A 47 0.18 7.35 -7.42
N PHE A 48 -1.00 6.83 -7.10
CA PHE A 48 -1.90 7.44 -6.14
C PHE A 48 -1.29 7.56 -4.75
N ALA A 49 -0.58 6.53 -4.27
CA ALA A 49 0.11 6.57 -2.99
C ALA A 49 1.17 7.69 -2.93
N ILE A 50 1.92 7.89 -4.02
CA ILE A 50 2.92 8.98 -4.12
C ILE A 50 2.22 10.35 -4.07
N ILE A 51 1.16 10.53 -4.86
CA ILE A 51 0.39 11.79 -4.89
C ILE A 51 -0.21 12.10 -3.52
N MET A 52 -0.79 11.10 -2.85
CA MET A 52 -1.34 11.24 -1.50
C MET A 52 -0.26 11.66 -0.49
N THR A 53 0.94 11.08 -0.58
CA THR A 53 2.08 11.43 0.28
C THR A 53 2.53 12.86 0.06
N LEU A 54 2.65 13.29 -1.20
CA LEU A 54 3.01 14.68 -1.55
C LEU A 54 1.94 15.68 -1.11
N TYR A 55 0.66 15.32 -1.25
CA TYR A 55 -0.46 16.13 -0.78
C TYR A 55 -0.43 16.27 0.74
N ALA A 56 -0.19 15.18 1.47
CA ALA A 56 -0.06 15.18 2.92
C ALA A 56 1.10 16.05 3.40
N ALA A 57 2.29 15.87 2.82
CA ALA A 57 3.48 16.63 3.15
C ALA A 57 3.27 18.13 2.87
N SER A 58 2.68 18.48 1.73
CA SER A 58 2.39 19.87 1.36
C SER A 58 1.37 20.50 2.31
N SER A 59 0.33 19.74 2.68
CA SER A 59 -0.69 20.16 3.62
C SER A 59 -0.13 20.43 5.01
N PHE A 60 0.72 19.52 5.50
CA PHE A 60 1.38 19.67 6.79
C PHE A 60 2.37 20.84 6.77
N GLY A 61 3.13 21.01 5.70
CA GLY A 61 4.05 22.14 5.51
C GLY A 61 3.32 23.49 5.59
N LEU A 62 2.19 23.64 4.90
CA LEU A 62 1.38 24.86 4.98
C LEU A 62 0.80 25.10 6.37
N LEU A 63 0.33 24.05 7.05
CA LEU A 63 -0.18 24.16 8.41
C LEU A 63 0.90 24.66 9.37
N VAL A 64 2.12 24.13 9.28
CA VAL A 64 3.27 24.60 10.08
C VAL A 64 3.58 26.07 9.78
N VAL A 65 3.54 26.48 8.50
CA VAL A 65 3.76 27.89 8.10
C VAL A 65 2.65 28.80 8.64
N GLU A 66 1.40 28.36 8.63
CA GLU A 66 0.27 29.13 9.15
C GLU A 66 0.28 29.24 10.67
N MET A 67 0.63 28.17 11.39
CA MET A 67 0.77 28.16 12.85
C MET A 67 1.85 29.12 13.36
N ARG A 68 2.88 29.41 12.55
CA ARG A 68 3.92 30.39 12.88
C ARG A 68 3.47 31.84 12.73
N LYS A 69 2.30 32.11 12.15
CA LYS A 69 1.82 33.49 11.95
C LYS A 69 1.14 34.01 13.22
N PRO A 70 1.42 35.25 13.64
CA PRO A 70 0.88 35.83 14.89
C PRO A 70 -0.64 36.05 14.90
N LYS A 71 -1.33 35.86 13.76
CA LYS A 71 -2.80 35.95 13.63
C LYS A 71 -3.40 34.66 13.08
N PHE A 72 -2.87 33.51 13.50
CA PHE A 72 -3.38 32.22 13.08
C PHE A 72 -4.88 32.10 13.43
N LYS A 73 -5.70 31.95 12.39
CA LYS A 73 -7.11 31.58 12.51
C LYS A 73 -7.25 30.21 11.88
N TRP A 74 -7.73 29.24 12.66
CA TRP A 74 -8.04 27.91 12.15
C TRP A 74 -9.10 28.04 11.05
N ASN A 75 -8.70 27.92 9.79
CA ASN A 75 -9.66 27.88 8.69
C ASN A 75 -10.18 26.44 8.57
N LEU A 76 -11.21 26.14 9.37
CA LEU A 76 -11.77 24.79 9.49
C LEU A 76 -12.13 24.16 8.13
N SER A 77 -12.62 24.93 7.15
CA SER A 77 -13.10 24.34 5.89
C SER A 77 -11.97 23.69 5.08
N THR A 78 -10.83 24.37 4.98
CA THR A 78 -9.66 23.85 4.26
C THR A 78 -8.98 22.74 5.02
N THR A 79 -8.86 22.86 6.35
CA THR A 79 -8.15 21.93 7.21
C THR A 79 -8.90 20.60 7.34
N TYR A 80 -10.21 20.62 7.62
CA TYR A 80 -11.01 19.39 7.73
C TYR A 80 -11.12 18.63 6.40
N LEU A 81 -11.29 19.32 5.26
CA LEU A 81 -11.32 18.65 3.96
C LEU A 81 -9.98 17.98 3.66
N THR A 82 -8.88 18.62 4.01
CA THR A 82 -7.55 18.08 3.77
C THR A 82 -7.27 16.87 4.66
N TYR A 83 -7.50 16.97 5.98
CA TYR A 83 -7.30 15.84 6.89
C TYR A 83 -8.33 14.71 6.69
N GLY A 84 -9.57 15.06 6.32
CA GLY A 84 -10.64 14.11 6.02
C GLY A 84 -10.39 13.30 4.75
N ILE A 85 -9.60 13.81 3.79
CA ILE A 85 -9.16 13.07 2.60
C ILE A 85 -7.90 12.24 2.91
N LEU A 86 -7.03 12.75 3.79
CA LEU A 86 -5.80 12.05 4.17
C LEU A 86 -6.08 10.74 4.91
N LEU A 87 -7.00 10.73 5.89
CA LEU A 87 -7.36 9.53 6.65
C LEU A 87 -7.76 8.32 5.78
N PRO A 88 -8.77 8.43 4.90
CA PRO A 88 -9.15 7.33 4.02
C PRO A 88 -8.05 7.03 2.99
N GLY A 89 -7.32 8.02 2.49
CA GLY A 89 -6.23 7.77 1.54
C GLY A 89 -5.04 7.01 2.16
N PHE A 90 -4.67 7.32 3.40
CA PHE A 90 -3.65 6.60 4.17
C PHE A 90 -4.07 5.18 4.56
N TYR A 91 -5.38 4.91 4.64
CA TYR A 91 -5.88 3.56 4.88
C TYR A 91 -6.01 2.77 3.57
N LEU A 92 -6.60 3.37 2.54
CA LEU A 92 -6.90 2.73 1.26
C LEU A 92 -5.65 2.41 0.45
N ALA A 93 -4.67 3.31 0.39
CA ALA A 93 -3.48 3.09 -0.43
C ALA A 93 -2.65 1.89 0.06
N PRO A 94 -2.24 1.78 1.34
CA PRO A 94 -1.51 0.60 1.82
C PRO A 94 -2.34 -0.68 1.74
N SER A 95 -3.65 -0.60 2.00
CA SER A 95 -4.56 -1.75 1.87
C SER A 95 -4.61 -2.27 0.43
N ASN A 96 -4.80 -1.38 -0.55
CA ASN A 96 -4.85 -1.75 -1.96
C ASN A 96 -3.50 -2.26 -2.48
N MET A 97 -2.38 -1.66 -2.04
CA MET A 97 -1.03 -2.15 -2.35
C MET A 97 -0.76 -3.53 -1.74
N GLY A 98 -1.18 -3.75 -0.50
CA GLY A 98 -1.08 -5.05 0.18
C GLY A 98 -1.89 -6.13 -0.53
N LYS A 99 -3.14 -5.82 -0.91
CA LYS A 99 -3.98 -6.73 -1.71
C LYS A 99 -3.34 -7.04 -3.06
N ALA A 100 -2.94 -6.01 -3.81
CA ALA A 100 -2.27 -6.14 -5.10
C ALA A 100 -1.02 -7.05 -5.03
N SER A 101 -0.17 -6.83 -4.02
CA SER A 101 1.03 -7.63 -3.79
C SER A 101 0.67 -9.07 -3.39
N GLY A 102 -0.31 -9.25 -2.50
CA GLY A 102 -0.83 -10.56 -2.11
C GLY A 102 -1.32 -11.37 -3.32
N PHE A 103 -2.12 -10.77 -4.21
CA PHE A 103 -2.59 -11.43 -5.43
C PHE A 103 -1.48 -11.89 -6.37
N ALA A 104 -0.39 -11.10 -6.50
CA ALA A 104 0.76 -11.50 -7.31
C ALA A 104 1.45 -12.77 -6.77
N HIS A 105 1.30 -13.03 -5.47
CA HIS A 105 1.87 -14.18 -4.77
C HIS A 105 0.93 -15.39 -4.67
N ILE A 106 -0.38 -15.18 -4.83
CA ILE A 106 -1.37 -16.26 -4.95
C ILE A 106 -1.14 -17.05 -6.24
N ASN A 107 -0.89 -16.39 -7.37
CA ASN A 107 -0.66 -17.10 -8.62
C ASN A 107 0.70 -17.86 -8.59
N PRO A 108 0.70 -19.21 -8.69
CA PRO A 108 1.91 -20.02 -8.57
C PRO A 108 2.97 -19.74 -9.65
N SER A 109 2.54 -19.25 -10.82
CA SER A 109 3.42 -18.94 -11.95
C SER A 109 4.22 -17.65 -11.72
N SER A 110 3.61 -16.61 -11.15
CA SER A 110 4.23 -15.30 -10.90
C SER A 110 4.88 -15.14 -9.52
N SER A 111 4.53 -15.99 -8.55
CA SER A 111 5.02 -15.84 -7.18
C SER A 111 6.53 -16.10 -7.04
N LYS A 112 7.24 -15.11 -6.48
CA LYS A 112 8.67 -15.20 -6.11
C LYS A 112 8.89 -15.83 -4.73
N LEU A 113 7.82 -16.16 -3.99
CA LEU A 113 7.95 -16.66 -2.62
C LEU A 113 8.44 -18.12 -2.57
N PRO A 114 9.29 -18.48 -1.60
CA PRO A 114 9.72 -19.86 -1.38
C PRO A 114 8.54 -20.79 -1.14
N ILE A 115 8.66 -22.04 -1.60
CA ILE A 115 7.69 -23.10 -1.34
C ILE A 115 8.08 -23.79 -0.03
N VAL A 116 7.11 -23.97 0.85
CA VAL A 116 7.23 -24.73 2.10
C VAL A 116 6.42 -26.00 1.97
N LEU A 117 7.05 -27.12 2.32
CA LEU A 117 6.39 -28.41 2.47
C LEU A 117 6.37 -28.74 3.97
N LEU A 118 5.18 -29.06 4.48
CA LEU A 118 5.02 -29.55 5.85
C LEU A 118 5.28 -31.05 5.90
N LYS A 119 5.57 -31.59 7.08
CA LYS A 119 5.82 -33.03 7.28
C LYS A 119 4.56 -33.87 7.06
N ASP A 120 3.43 -33.38 7.56
CA ASP A 120 2.16 -34.13 7.61
C ASP A 120 1.17 -33.75 6.50
N SER A 121 1.57 -32.86 5.59
CA SER A 121 0.75 -32.41 4.47
C SER A 121 1.48 -32.56 3.15
N LYS A 122 0.75 -33.02 2.12
CA LYS A 122 1.22 -33.05 0.73
C LYS A 122 1.03 -31.70 0.03
N GLU A 123 0.35 -30.76 0.68
CA GLU A 123 0.06 -29.45 0.12
C GLU A 123 1.33 -28.57 0.06
N LYS A 124 1.36 -27.69 -0.94
CA LYS A 124 2.46 -26.74 -1.14
C LYS A 124 2.05 -25.39 -0.59
N TYR A 125 2.72 -24.97 0.47
CA TYR A 125 2.51 -23.64 1.04
C TYR A 125 3.56 -22.66 0.52
N ARG A 126 3.31 -21.37 0.68
CA ARG A 126 4.24 -20.28 0.35
C ARG A 126 4.67 -19.57 1.61
N LEU A 127 5.97 -19.32 1.74
CA LEU A 127 6.54 -18.62 2.89
C LEU A 127 6.36 -17.11 2.74
N LEU A 128 5.66 -16.47 3.67
CA LEU A 128 5.56 -15.01 3.77
C LEU A 128 6.71 -14.45 4.60
N GLN A 129 6.87 -14.99 5.81
CA GLN A 129 7.82 -14.48 6.79
C GLN A 129 8.26 -15.60 7.73
N HIS A 130 9.48 -15.48 8.23
CA HIS A 130 10.01 -16.31 9.31
C HIS A 130 10.29 -15.40 10.50
N ASN A 131 9.72 -15.73 11.66
CA ASN A 131 10.06 -15.09 12.92
C ASN A 131 11.12 -15.92 13.63
N ALA A 132 12.36 -15.43 13.60
CA ALA A 132 13.52 -16.10 14.16
C ALA A 132 13.51 -16.15 15.70
N VAL A 133 12.72 -15.32 16.40
CA VAL A 133 12.67 -15.30 17.85
C VAL A 133 11.97 -16.55 18.40
N ASN A 134 10.90 -16.97 17.73
CA ASN A 134 10.06 -18.09 18.16
C ASN A 134 10.14 -19.29 17.20
N ASP A 135 11.05 -19.26 16.21
CA ASP A 135 11.19 -20.27 15.15
C ASP A 135 9.84 -20.60 14.45
N THR A 136 8.98 -19.58 14.32
CA THR A 136 7.64 -19.68 13.72
C THR A 136 7.65 -19.16 12.29
N TYR A 137 6.96 -19.87 11.39
CA TYR A 137 6.85 -19.53 9.98
C TYR A 137 5.41 -19.16 9.64
N TYR A 138 5.25 -18.05 8.92
CA TYR A 138 3.98 -17.57 8.39
C TYR A 138 3.87 -18.06 6.96
N ILE A 139 2.94 -18.98 6.71
CA ILE A 139 2.76 -19.61 5.41
C ILE A 139 1.31 -19.46 4.93
N PHE A 140 1.07 -19.53 3.62
CA PHE A 140 -0.29 -19.55 3.07
C PHE A 140 -0.41 -20.53 1.91
N GLU A 141 -1.64 -20.97 1.65
CA GLU A 141 -1.99 -21.83 0.53
C GLU A 141 -2.27 -20.99 -0.74
N PRO A 142 -1.51 -21.17 -1.84
CA PRO A 142 -1.66 -20.36 -3.05
C PRO A 142 -2.85 -20.75 -3.94
N GLU A 143 -3.46 -21.92 -3.75
CA GLU A 143 -4.45 -22.49 -4.71
C GLU A 143 -5.92 -22.29 -4.31
N LYS A 144 -6.20 -21.71 -3.14
CA LYS A 144 -7.58 -21.34 -2.78
C LYS A 144 -7.91 -19.98 -3.40
N THR A 145 -8.96 -19.94 -4.23
CA THR A 145 -9.56 -18.78 -4.93
C THR A 145 -10.10 -17.68 -4.00
N GLN A 146 -9.59 -17.57 -2.79
CA GLN A 146 -9.98 -16.55 -1.83
C GLN A 146 -9.15 -15.28 -2.07
N ASP A 147 -9.81 -14.12 -2.07
CA ASP A 147 -9.17 -12.81 -2.20
C ASP A 147 -8.16 -12.53 -1.06
N TYR A 148 -8.31 -13.26 0.06
CA TYR A 148 -7.40 -13.22 1.21
C TYR A 148 -6.99 -14.65 1.57
N PRO A 149 -5.80 -15.12 1.15
CA PRO A 149 -5.35 -16.46 1.47
C PRO A 149 -5.12 -16.56 2.98
N ARG A 150 -5.63 -17.63 3.59
CA ARG A 150 -5.47 -17.86 5.03
C ARG A 150 -3.99 -18.00 5.36
N ILE A 151 -3.52 -17.21 6.33
CA ILE A 151 -2.17 -17.32 6.87
C ILE A 151 -2.19 -18.34 7.99
N HIS A 152 -1.31 -19.33 7.89
CA HIS A 152 -1.07 -20.35 8.90
C HIS A 152 0.25 -20.04 9.59
N LEU A 153 0.23 -20.16 10.92
CA LEU A 153 1.42 -20.16 11.76
C LEU A 153 1.83 -21.62 11.94
N VAL A 154 3.06 -21.94 11.56
CA VAL A 154 3.62 -23.28 11.75
C VAL A 154 4.98 -23.18 12.41
N ASP A 155 5.23 -24.09 13.33
CA ASP A 155 6.54 -24.20 13.96
C ASP A 155 7.53 -24.86 12.99
N LYS A 156 8.81 -24.54 13.14
CA LYS A 156 9.90 -25.16 12.39
C LYS A 156 9.88 -26.69 12.43
N SER A 157 9.44 -27.26 13.54
CA SER A 157 9.33 -28.71 13.73
C SER A 157 8.38 -29.36 12.73
N GLN A 158 7.39 -28.63 12.22
CA GLN A 158 6.40 -29.08 11.23
C GLN A 158 6.89 -28.93 9.79
N ILE A 159 8.00 -28.22 9.57
CA ILE A 159 8.55 -27.98 8.24
C ILE A 159 9.41 -29.17 7.82
N LYS A 160 9.10 -29.71 6.64
CA LYS A 160 9.90 -30.75 5.98
C LYS A 160 11.01 -30.14 5.14
N SER A 161 10.70 -29.12 4.34
CA SER A 161 11.69 -28.43 3.52
C SER A 161 11.20 -27.07 3.04
N ILE A 162 12.15 -26.15 2.82
CA ILE A 162 11.90 -24.85 2.18
C ILE A 162 12.70 -24.83 0.87
N LYS A 163 12.01 -24.65 -0.26
CA LYS A 163 12.64 -24.59 -1.59
C LYS A 163 12.44 -23.20 -2.19
N LYS A 164 13.53 -22.48 -2.47
CA LYS A 164 13.49 -21.28 -3.31
C LYS A 164 13.25 -21.71 -4.76
N LYS A 165 12.27 -21.10 -5.42
CA LYS A 165 12.07 -21.28 -6.87
C LYS A 165 13.34 -20.73 -7.55
N LYS A 166 14.13 -21.60 -8.20
CA LYS A 166 15.19 -21.13 -9.10
C LYS A 166 14.47 -20.43 -10.24
N THR A 167 14.56 -19.10 -10.31
CA THR A 167 14.21 -18.36 -11.51
C THR A 167 15.15 -18.86 -12.60
N GLY A 168 14.61 -19.63 -13.55
CA GLY A 168 15.31 -19.93 -14.79
C GLY A 168 15.65 -18.62 -15.47
N THR A 169 16.95 -18.43 -15.73
CA THR A 169 17.50 -17.44 -16.66
C THR A 169 16.96 -17.67 -18.06
#